data_AF-A0A5C6BP50-F1
#
_entry.id   AF-A0A5C6BP50-F1
#
_cell.length_a   1.000
_cell.length_b   1.000
_cell.length_c   1.000
_cell.angle_alpha   90.00
_cell.angle_beta   90.00
_cell.angle_gamma   90.00
#
_symmetry.space_group_name_H-M   'P 1'
#
loop_
_entity.id
_entity.type
_entity.pdbx_description
1 polymer ?
#
loop_
_entity_poly.entity_id
_entity_poly.type
_entity_poly.pdbx_seq_one_letter_code
_entity_poly.pdbx_strand_id
1 'polypeptide(L)'
;MPEFASVAVQHYQWAGLDFMFDADGTPVLLEANRCSHMLWEYLLLYNDDTPFRLIAEVLSAADGPTCLMWRQDDPLPDADEDACWIAGHLRLHLDREVFICHVEDNQQDSDQLLTRDGNRIRPGSIFRWWYDLPWSYERSGVCVINPNAAWVAVRDKLACYSSLAAAKSFRVPRSFAVETPDEASAILSAHPDLFERGYVIKPRVGFGGHGVQIADPHDSPQLFSGNHLLSERIIPQLRDGNFWDVRLFVMAGRYLGGVLRSSPGAVTNVFQGGTPLRLDDDTAAALQAPALEAVQLLDAAAEAVHGLPHPPDTDLTNVEY
;
A
#
# COMPACT_ATOMS: atom_id res chain seq x y z
N MET A 1 -2.43 9.95 24.81
CA MET A 1 -1.81 9.02 23.85
C MET A 1 -0.33 9.38 23.77
N PRO A 2 0.59 8.41 23.69
CA PRO A 2 2.01 8.71 23.50
C PRO A 2 2.21 9.53 22.21
N GLU A 3 3.15 10.48 22.25
CA GLU A 3 3.50 11.30 21.09
C GLU A 3 4.15 10.39 20.04
N PHE A 4 3.42 10.11 18.96
CA PHE A 4 3.92 9.25 17.89
C PHE A 4 5.11 9.90 17.19
N ALA A 5 6.16 9.11 16.94
CA ALA A 5 7.30 9.60 16.18
C ALA A 5 6.92 9.92 14.72
N SER A 6 7.64 10.88 14.15
CA SER A 6 7.41 11.35 12.79
C SER A 6 8.71 11.43 11.99
N VAL A 7 8.60 11.27 10.68
CA VAL A 7 9.65 11.50 9.70
C VAL A 7 9.16 12.48 8.65
N ALA A 8 10.08 13.24 8.05
CA ALA A 8 9.73 14.09 6.91
C ALA A 8 9.49 13.20 5.68
N VAL A 9 8.37 13.44 4.99
CA VAL A 9 7.98 12.77 3.75
C VAL A 9 7.41 13.79 2.78
N GLN A 10 7.64 13.59 1.49
CA GLN A 10 7.11 14.47 0.45
C GLN A 10 6.06 13.77 -0.41
N HIS A 11 6.30 12.51 -0.76
CA HIS A 11 5.52 11.75 -1.73
C HIS A 11 4.65 10.69 -1.08
N TYR A 12 5.19 9.86 -0.18
CA TYR A 12 4.47 8.71 0.36
C TYR A 12 3.69 9.05 1.64
N GLN A 13 2.72 9.96 1.48
CA GLN A 13 1.95 10.60 2.55
C GLN A 13 0.91 9.67 3.19
N TRP A 14 0.38 8.70 2.45
CA TRP A 14 -0.69 7.80 2.90
C TRP A 14 -0.26 6.35 2.75
N ALA A 15 0.58 5.89 3.68
CA ALA A 15 1.22 4.58 3.61
C ALA A 15 0.46 3.52 4.39
N GLY A 16 0.23 2.38 3.73
CA GLY A 16 -0.17 1.12 4.35
C GLY A 16 0.96 0.12 4.20
N LEU A 17 1.43 -0.46 5.30
CA LEU A 17 2.55 -1.42 5.30
C LEU A 17 2.12 -2.72 5.94
N ASP A 18 2.35 -3.83 5.26
CA ASP A 18 2.12 -5.17 5.79
C ASP A 18 3.44 -5.72 6.37
N PHE A 19 3.44 -5.96 7.67
CA PHE A 19 4.58 -6.52 8.41
C PHE A 19 4.20 -7.83 9.09
N MET A 20 5.19 -8.70 9.23
CA MET A 20 5.14 -9.81 10.18
C MET A 20 6.48 -9.94 10.89
N PHE A 21 6.52 -10.76 11.93
CA PHE A 21 7.77 -11.16 12.56
C PHE A 21 8.15 -12.55 12.08
N ASP A 22 9.43 -12.78 11.81
CA ASP A 22 9.91 -14.14 11.62
C ASP A 22 10.08 -14.87 12.98
N ALA A 23 10.48 -16.14 12.93
CA ALA A 23 10.63 -16.98 14.11
C ALA A 23 11.60 -16.41 15.17
N ASP A 24 12.56 -15.58 14.74
CA ASP A 24 13.57 -14.95 15.59
C ASP A 24 13.10 -13.59 16.13
N GLY A 25 11.88 -13.17 15.80
CA GLY A 25 11.32 -11.89 16.21
C GLY A 25 11.85 -10.70 15.39
N THR A 26 12.42 -10.94 14.21
CA THR A 26 12.85 -9.86 13.31
C THR A 26 11.65 -9.35 12.51
N PRO A 27 11.40 -8.03 12.46
CA PRO A 27 10.39 -7.46 11.56
C PRO A 27 10.72 -7.73 10.10
N VAL A 28 9.73 -8.23 9.36
CA VAL A 28 9.80 -8.49 7.92
C VAL A 28 8.70 -7.72 7.22
N LEU A 29 9.06 -6.81 6.31
CA LEU A 29 8.10 -6.09 5.47
C LEU A 29 7.66 -7.00 4.33
N LEU A 30 6.37 -7.35 4.30
CA LEU A 30 5.77 -8.21 3.29
C LEU A 30 5.28 -7.43 2.07
N GLU A 31 4.73 -6.24 2.30
CA GLU A 31 4.18 -5.40 1.24
C GLU A 31 4.09 -3.94 1.69
N ALA A 32 4.37 -3.02 0.76
CA ALA A 32 4.00 -1.61 0.90
C ALA A 32 2.90 -1.33 -0.12
N ASN A 33 1.78 -0.77 0.33
CA ASN A 33 0.62 -0.56 -0.52
C ASN A 33 0.62 0.85 -1.12
N ARG A 34 0.05 0.98 -2.32
CA ARG A 34 -0.05 2.26 -3.04
C ARG A 34 -0.83 3.32 -2.25
N CYS A 35 -1.77 2.87 -1.43
CA CYS A 35 -2.48 3.62 -0.42
C CYS A 35 -2.79 2.71 0.76
N SER A 36 -3.07 3.29 1.92
CA SER A 36 -3.54 2.51 3.06
C SER A 36 -5.00 2.13 2.91
N HIS A 37 -5.26 0.82 2.95
CA HIS A 37 -6.59 0.25 3.11
C HIS A 37 -6.79 -0.22 4.55
N MET A 38 -8.03 -0.54 4.92
CA MET A 38 -8.47 -0.93 6.27
C MET A 38 -8.63 0.20 7.29
N LEU A 39 -8.94 1.41 6.81
CA LEU A 39 -9.22 2.53 7.70
C LEU A 39 -10.59 2.44 8.36
N TRP A 40 -11.53 1.74 7.76
CA TRP A 40 -12.79 1.41 8.40
C TRP A 40 -12.53 0.59 9.68
N GLU A 41 -11.75 -0.49 9.58
CA GLU A 41 -11.34 -1.31 10.73
C GLU A 41 -10.52 -0.50 11.74
N TYR A 42 -9.61 0.36 11.28
CA TYR A 42 -8.88 1.26 12.17
C TYR A 42 -9.84 2.13 12.98
N LEU A 43 -10.79 2.79 12.32
CA LEU A 43 -11.77 3.63 12.99
C LEU A 43 -12.66 2.85 13.96
N LEU A 44 -13.11 1.66 13.59
CA LEU A 44 -13.89 0.81 14.49
C LEU A 44 -13.11 0.37 15.73
N LEU A 45 -11.83 0.04 15.58
CA LEU A 45 -10.99 -0.49 16.66
C LEU A 45 -10.44 0.60 17.59
N TYR A 46 -10.16 1.79 17.06
CA TYR A 46 -9.51 2.88 17.79
C TYR A 46 -10.43 4.06 18.09
N ASN A 47 -11.54 4.22 17.35
CA ASN A 47 -12.40 5.40 17.37
C ASN A 47 -11.56 6.70 17.23
N ASP A 48 -10.61 6.69 16.30
CA ASP A 48 -9.62 7.74 16.11
C ASP A 48 -9.53 8.15 14.64
N ASP A 49 -9.91 9.39 14.36
CA ASP A 49 -9.94 9.99 13.03
C ASP A 49 -8.63 10.67 12.62
N THR A 50 -7.57 10.47 13.40
CA THR A 50 -6.23 11.01 13.14
C THR A 50 -5.70 10.75 11.72
N PRO A 51 -5.89 9.58 11.09
CA PRO A 51 -5.46 9.38 9.70
C PRO A 51 -6.02 10.44 8.75
N PHE A 52 -7.33 10.70 8.81
CA PHE A 52 -7.99 11.67 7.94
C PHE A 52 -7.61 13.10 8.26
N ARG A 53 -7.47 13.45 9.54
CA ARG A 53 -6.98 14.77 9.96
C ARG A 53 -5.60 15.07 9.38
N LEU A 54 -4.66 14.14 9.49
CA LEU A 54 -3.29 14.35 9.01
C LEU A 54 -3.23 14.52 7.50
N ILE A 55 -4.05 13.78 6.76
CA ILE A 55 -4.14 13.97 5.30
C ILE A 55 -4.85 15.26 4.92
N ALA A 56 -5.91 15.64 5.64
CA ALA A 56 -6.57 16.92 5.42
C ALA A 56 -5.59 18.09 5.62
N GLU A 57 -4.65 18.00 6.56
CA GLU A 57 -3.57 18.98 6.73
C GLU A 57 -2.67 19.07 5.49
N VAL A 58 -2.29 17.94 4.88
CA VAL A 58 -1.50 17.92 3.63
C VAL A 58 -2.30 18.50 2.47
N LEU A 59 -3.56 18.09 2.29
CA LEU A 59 -4.44 18.58 1.21
C LEU A 59 -4.71 20.09 1.35
N SER A 60 -4.89 20.59 2.57
CA SER A 60 -5.18 22.00 2.86
C SER A 60 -4.01 22.93 2.55
N ALA A 61 -2.79 22.41 2.50
CA ALA A 61 -1.59 23.19 2.16
C ALA A 61 -1.57 23.64 0.69
N ALA A 62 -2.35 23.00 -0.18
CA ALA A 62 -2.50 23.43 -1.57
C ALA A 62 -3.61 24.48 -1.72
N ASP A 63 -3.40 25.46 -2.60
CA ASP A 63 -4.42 26.44 -2.96
C ASP A 63 -5.45 25.82 -3.91
N GLY A 64 -6.74 26.02 -3.63
CA GLY A 64 -7.84 25.58 -4.50
C GLY A 64 -8.70 24.45 -3.92
N PRO A 65 -9.66 23.92 -4.70
CA PRO A 65 -10.59 22.91 -4.23
C PRO A 65 -9.91 21.55 -4.04
N THR A 66 -10.42 20.77 -3.10
CA THR A 66 -9.99 19.38 -2.87
C THR A 66 -10.92 18.44 -3.62
N CYS A 67 -10.34 17.52 -4.39
CA CYS A 67 -11.08 16.48 -5.09
C CYS A 67 -10.77 15.10 -4.51
N LEU A 68 -11.80 14.28 -4.38
CA LEU A 68 -11.71 12.86 -4.08
C LEU A 68 -11.94 12.07 -5.37
N MET A 69 -10.96 11.27 -5.78
CA MET A 69 -11.08 10.35 -6.91
C MET A 69 -11.68 9.02 -6.47
N TRP A 70 -12.73 8.57 -7.16
CA TRP A 70 -13.44 7.32 -6.89
C TRP A 70 -13.88 6.61 -8.17
N ARG A 71 -14.15 5.29 -8.14
CA ARG A 71 -14.69 4.55 -9.31
C ARG A 71 -16.20 4.39 -9.22
N GLN A 72 -16.92 4.59 -10.33
CA GLN A 72 -18.38 4.43 -10.39
C GLN A 72 -18.84 3.00 -10.09
N ASP A 73 -18.08 2.01 -10.56
CA ASP A 73 -18.44 0.59 -10.48
C ASP A 73 -17.39 -0.20 -9.68
N ASP A 74 -16.95 0.30 -8.52
CA ASP A 74 -16.09 -0.52 -7.67
C ASP A 74 -16.86 -1.79 -7.28
N PRO A 75 -16.32 -3.00 -7.54
CA PRO A 75 -17.06 -4.26 -7.37
C PRO A 75 -17.36 -4.60 -5.90
N LEU A 76 -16.85 -3.80 -4.95
CA LEU A 76 -17.23 -3.89 -3.56
C LEU A 76 -18.67 -3.39 -3.36
N PRO A 77 -19.55 -4.15 -2.69
CA PRO A 77 -20.83 -3.63 -2.24
C PRO A 77 -20.61 -2.31 -1.50
N ASP A 78 -21.48 -1.33 -1.75
CA ASP A 78 -21.47 -0.01 -1.08
C ASP A 78 -20.30 0.91 -1.45
N ALA A 79 -19.64 0.69 -2.58
CA ALA A 79 -18.56 1.55 -3.10
C ALA A 79 -18.88 3.06 -3.10
N ASP A 80 -20.06 3.45 -3.56
CA ASP A 80 -20.49 4.86 -3.53
C ASP A 80 -20.64 5.38 -2.08
N GLU A 81 -21.03 4.50 -1.15
CA GLU A 81 -21.10 4.81 0.28
C GLU A 81 -19.69 4.96 0.86
N ASP A 82 -18.72 4.13 0.46
CA ASP A 82 -17.31 4.24 0.85
C ASP A 82 -16.68 5.56 0.37
N ALA A 83 -16.96 5.97 -0.87
CA ALA A 83 -16.53 7.27 -1.39
C ALA A 83 -17.09 8.41 -0.55
N CYS A 84 -18.39 8.35 -0.26
CA CYS A 84 -19.08 9.33 0.55
C CYS A 84 -18.60 9.31 2.01
N TRP A 85 -18.20 8.14 2.52
CA TRP A 85 -17.68 7.93 3.85
C TRP A 85 -16.28 8.55 4.01
N ILE A 86 -15.34 8.23 3.11
CA ILE A 86 -14.01 8.87 3.06
C ILE A 86 -14.14 10.38 2.92
N ALA A 87 -14.96 10.84 1.97
CA ALA A 87 -15.23 12.27 1.79
C ALA A 87 -15.82 12.89 3.07
N GLY A 88 -16.72 12.17 3.75
CA GLY A 88 -17.33 12.57 5.01
C GLY A 88 -16.28 12.80 6.09
N HIS A 89 -15.37 11.85 6.30
CA HIS A 89 -14.28 11.96 7.27
C HIS A 89 -13.29 13.07 6.91
N LEU A 90 -12.88 13.20 5.64
CA LEU A 90 -12.04 14.31 5.20
C LEU A 90 -12.71 15.68 5.43
N ARG A 91 -14.01 15.81 5.17
CA ARG A 91 -14.78 17.05 5.38
C ARG A 91 -14.86 17.49 6.84
N LEU A 92 -14.65 16.60 7.80
CA LEU A 92 -14.58 16.99 9.21
C LEU A 92 -13.34 17.83 9.52
N HIS A 93 -12.29 17.70 8.71
CA HIS A 93 -10.98 18.32 8.94
C HIS A 93 -10.57 19.33 7.85
N LEU A 94 -11.31 19.40 6.75
CA LEU A 94 -11.11 20.37 5.68
C LEU A 94 -12.00 21.60 5.88
N ASP A 95 -11.44 22.79 5.70
CA ASP A 95 -12.15 24.07 5.77
C ASP A 95 -12.84 24.46 4.45
N ARG A 96 -12.91 23.51 3.51
CA ARG A 96 -13.37 23.71 2.14
C ARG A 96 -14.17 22.52 1.65
N GLU A 97 -14.89 22.73 0.56
CA GLU A 97 -15.68 21.70 -0.07
C GLU A 97 -14.79 20.61 -0.70
N VAL A 98 -15.22 19.35 -0.53
CA VAL A 98 -14.63 18.17 -1.18
C VAL A 98 -15.53 17.75 -2.33
N PHE A 99 -15.00 17.83 -3.55
CA PHE A 99 -15.68 17.41 -4.76
C PHE A 99 -15.36 15.95 -5.06
N ILE A 100 -16.39 15.14 -5.32
CA ILE A 100 -16.20 13.75 -5.75
C ILE A 100 -16.08 13.74 -7.27
N CYS A 101 -15.05 13.06 -7.79
CA CYS A 101 -14.74 12.93 -9.20
C CYS A 101 -14.59 11.44 -9.53
N HIS A 102 -15.15 11.00 -10.66
CA HIS A 102 -15.00 9.60 -11.06
C HIS A 102 -13.72 9.39 -11.85
N VAL A 103 -13.01 8.31 -11.58
CA VAL A 103 -11.77 7.93 -12.26
C VAL A 103 -12.02 7.77 -13.75
N GLU A 104 -13.09 7.08 -14.13
CA GLU A 104 -13.47 6.79 -15.52
C GLU A 104 -13.65 8.06 -16.36
N ASP A 105 -14.21 9.11 -15.76
CA ASP A 105 -14.49 10.39 -16.41
C ASP A 105 -13.22 11.27 -16.58
N ASN A 106 -12.12 10.90 -15.93
CA ASN A 106 -10.94 11.75 -15.72
C ASN A 106 -9.61 11.09 -16.13
N GLN A 107 -9.66 10.09 -17.03
CA GLN A 107 -8.47 9.39 -17.55
C GLN A 107 -7.71 10.14 -18.65
N GLN A 108 -8.28 11.21 -19.20
CA GLN A 108 -7.63 12.00 -20.25
C GLN A 108 -6.69 13.04 -19.65
N ASP A 109 -5.65 13.40 -20.41
CA ASP A 109 -4.71 14.43 -20.01
C ASP A 109 -5.43 15.79 -19.85
N SER A 110 -5.38 16.36 -18.64
CA SER A 110 -6.08 17.59 -18.28
C SER A 110 -5.48 18.24 -17.03
N ASP A 111 -5.73 19.54 -16.87
CA ASP A 111 -5.54 20.26 -15.60
C ASP A 111 -6.87 20.49 -14.86
N GLN A 112 -7.98 19.91 -15.35
CA GLN A 112 -9.31 20.00 -14.77
C GLN A 112 -9.94 18.61 -14.58
N LEU A 113 -10.68 18.45 -13.50
CA LEU A 113 -11.50 17.26 -13.24
C LEU A 113 -12.97 17.54 -13.56
N LEU A 114 -13.65 16.56 -14.16
CA LEU A 114 -15.10 16.45 -14.20
C LEU A 114 -15.59 15.86 -12.87
N THR A 115 -16.34 16.66 -12.13
CA THR A 115 -17.00 16.24 -10.88
C THR A 115 -18.21 15.34 -11.17
N ARG A 116 -18.62 14.55 -10.18
CA ARG A 116 -19.83 13.71 -10.23
C ARG A 116 -21.08 14.49 -10.64
N ASP A 117 -21.17 15.77 -10.28
CA ASP A 117 -22.31 16.64 -10.59
C ASP A 117 -22.20 17.33 -11.96
N GLY A 118 -21.19 16.98 -12.77
CA GLY A 118 -21.01 17.46 -14.14
C GLY A 118 -20.24 18.79 -14.28
N ASN A 119 -19.71 19.35 -13.18
CA ASN A 119 -18.90 20.57 -13.21
C ASN A 119 -17.44 20.25 -13.54
N ARG A 120 -16.77 21.14 -14.30
CA ARG A 120 -15.31 21.11 -14.49
C ARG A 120 -14.63 22.02 -13.48
N ILE A 121 -13.66 21.49 -12.74
CA ILE A 121 -12.92 22.23 -11.72
C ILE A 121 -11.42 22.02 -11.87
N ARG A 122 -10.63 23.05 -11.62
CA ARG A 122 -9.18 22.91 -11.49
C ARG A 122 -8.86 22.58 -10.03
N PRO A 123 -8.41 21.37 -9.69
CA PRO A 123 -8.11 21.00 -8.32
C PRO A 123 -6.88 21.75 -7.80
N GLY A 124 -6.89 22.09 -6.52
CA GLY A 124 -5.66 22.41 -5.77
C GLY A 124 -4.98 21.13 -5.27
N SER A 125 -5.80 20.20 -4.80
CA SER A 125 -5.34 18.90 -4.30
C SER A 125 -6.28 17.77 -4.73
N ILE A 126 -5.72 16.59 -4.96
CA ILE A 126 -6.44 15.36 -5.26
C ILE A 126 -6.06 14.31 -4.22
N PHE A 127 -7.05 13.81 -3.50
CA PHE A 127 -6.93 12.56 -2.77
C PHE A 127 -7.44 11.44 -3.67
N ARG A 128 -6.59 10.45 -3.95
CA ARG A 128 -6.98 9.25 -4.67
C ARG A 128 -6.77 8.04 -3.78
N TRP A 129 -7.71 7.10 -3.86
CA TRP A 129 -7.62 5.85 -3.12
C TRP A 129 -6.54 4.94 -3.73
N TRP A 130 -6.94 3.95 -4.54
CA TRP A 130 -6.03 3.00 -5.20
C TRP A 130 -6.16 3.04 -6.73
N TYR A 131 -6.46 4.20 -7.30
CA TYR A 131 -6.67 4.35 -8.73
C TYR A 131 -5.56 5.12 -9.44
N ASP A 132 -5.31 4.75 -10.69
CA ASP A 132 -4.40 5.46 -11.56
C ASP A 132 -4.94 6.85 -11.93
N LEU A 133 -4.01 7.79 -12.13
CA LEU A 133 -4.32 9.16 -12.49
C LEU A 133 -3.29 9.66 -13.51
N PRO A 134 -3.70 10.37 -14.57
CA PRO A 134 -2.78 10.99 -15.52
C PRO A 134 -1.72 11.88 -14.85
N TRP A 135 -0.49 11.86 -15.35
CA TRP A 135 0.60 12.72 -14.86
C TRP A 135 0.36 14.20 -15.10
N SER A 136 -0.59 14.58 -15.97
CA SER A 136 -0.93 15.98 -16.26
C SER A 136 -1.35 16.77 -15.02
N TYR A 137 -2.07 16.15 -14.07
CA TYR A 137 -2.45 16.82 -12.83
C TYR A 137 -1.23 17.23 -12.01
N GLU A 138 -0.31 16.29 -11.74
CA GLU A 138 0.95 16.58 -11.02
C GLU A 138 1.82 17.60 -11.78
N ARG A 139 1.95 17.45 -13.10
CA ARG A 139 2.69 18.41 -13.96
C ARG A 139 2.10 19.82 -13.92
N SER A 140 0.80 19.95 -13.68
CA SER A 140 0.10 21.24 -13.56
C SER A 140 0.20 21.87 -12.17
N GLY A 141 0.93 21.23 -11.24
CA GLY A 141 1.17 21.70 -9.88
C GLY A 141 0.13 21.26 -8.86
N VAL A 142 -0.76 20.34 -9.21
CA VAL A 142 -1.77 19.80 -8.29
C VAL A 142 -1.11 18.89 -7.27
N CYS A 143 -1.43 19.06 -5.99
CA CYS A 143 -1.00 18.15 -4.94
C CYS A 143 -1.78 16.84 -5.03
N VAL A 144 -1.14 15.70 -5.29
CA VAL A 144 -1.80 14.38 -5.38
C VAL A 144 -1.34 13.48 -4.24
N ILE A 145 -2.28 12.87 -3.51
CA ILE A 145 -1.99 11.91 -2.43
C ILE A 145 -2.53 10.53 -2.80
N ASN A 146 -1.71 9.48 -2.88
CA ASN A 146 -0.25 9.54 -3.09
C ASN A 146 0.05 9.89 -4.57
N PRO A 147 1.15 10.57 -4.90
CA PRO A 147 1.50 10.89 -6.29
C PRO A 147 1.89 9.63 -7.07
N ASN A 148 1.91 9.72 -8.39
CA ASN A 148 2.25 8.65 -9.32
C ASN A 148 3.63 8.09 -9.07
N ALA A 149 4.56 8.95 -8.65
CA ALA A 149 5.91 8.53 -8.31
C ALA A 149 5.95 7.54 -7.12
N ALA A 150 5.18 7.80 -6.05
CA ALA A 150 5.06 6.88 -4.92
C ALA A 150 4.38 5.57 -5.33
N TRP A 151 3.39 5.67 -6.21
CA TRP A 151 2.71 4.52 -6.80
C TRP A 151 3.67 3.60 -7.55
N VAL A 152 4.45 4.14 -8.48
CA VAL A 152 5.44 3.39 -9.25
C VAL A 152 6.48 2.76 -8.33
N ALA A 153 6.93 3.48 -7.30
CA ALA A 153 7.92 3.01 -6.34
C ALA A 153 7.45 1.76 -5.56
N VAL A 154 6.16 1.65 -5.22
CA VAL A 154 5.64 0.54 -4.40
C VAL A 154 4.87 -0.53 -5.19
N ARG A 155 4.52 -0.26 -6.45
CA ARG A 155 3.65 -1.13 -7.27
C ARG A 155 4.26 -2.51 -7.54
N ASP A 156 5.54 -2.54 -7.90
CA ASP A 156 6.26 -3.78 -8.19
C ASP A 156 6.98 -4.27 -6.93
N LYS A 157 6.57 -5.44 -6.42
CA LYS A 157 7.09 -5.94 -5.15
C LYS A 157 8.61 -6.14 -5.15
N LEU A 158 9.21 -6.56 -6.27
CA LEU A 158 10.66 -6.80 -6.34
C LEU A 158 11.45 -5.49 -6.39
N ALA A 159 10.99 -4.52 -7.18
CA ALA A 159 11.59 -3.19 -7.24
C ALA A 159 11.44 -2.44 -5.90
N CYS A 160 10.28 -2.58 -5.26
CA CYS A 160 10.02 -2.08 -3.91
C CYS A 160 11.01 -2.69 -2.90
N TYR A 161 11.17 -4.01 -2.87
CA TYR A 161 12.14 -4.69 -2.00
C TYR A 161 13.57 -4.23 -2.26
N SER A 162 13.94 -4.00 -3.52
CA SER A 162 15.28 -3.49 -3.88
C SER A 162 15.52 -2.09 -3.31
N SER A 163 14.50 -1.23 -3.33
CA SER A 163 14.56 0.12 -2.73
C SER A 163 14.68 0.09 -1.20
N LEU A 164 14.30 -1.02 -0.57
CA LEU A 164 14.37 -1.24 0.87
C LEU A 164 15.66 -1.93 1.32
N ALA A 165 16.60 -2.22 0.41
CA ALA A 165 17.82 -2.98 0.72
C ALA A 165 18.75 -2.32 1.76
N ALA A 166 18.61 -1.00 1.96
CA ALA A 166 19.39 -0.25 2.95
C ALA A 166 18.76 -0.22 4.36
N ALA A 167 17.59 -0.86 4.55
CA ALA A 167 16.90 -0.92 5.83
C ALA A 167 17.74 -1.60 6.92
N LYS A 168 17.67 -1.06 8.14
CA LYS A 168 18.43 -1.54 9.30
C LYS A 168 17.54 -2.12 10.39
N SER A 169 16.30 -1.64 10.51
CA SER A 169 15.37 -2.06 11.56
C SER A 169 14.43 -3.19 11.13
N PHE A 170 14.43 -3.56 9.85
CA PHE A 170 13.68 -4.67 9.30
C PHE A 170 14.41 -5.26 8.09
N ARG A 171 13.90 -6.40 7.61
CA ARG A 171 14.30 -6.99 6.34
C ARG A 171 13.10 -7.18 5.43
N VAL A 172 13.36 -7.46 4.16
CA VAL A 172 12.37 -7.98 3.22
C VAL A 172 12.63 -9.46 2.97
N PRO A 173 11.63 -10.25 2.52
CA PRO A 173 11.87 -11.61 2.06
C PRO A 173 12.91 -11.61 0.95
N ARG A 174 13.84 -12.57 1.00
CA ARG A 174 14.70 -12.85 -0.15
C ARG A 174 13.85 -13.41 -1.28
N SER A 175 13.94 -12.77 -2.45
CA SER A 175 13.03 -13.02 -3.56
C SER A 175 13.70 -12.96 -4.93
N PHE A 176 13.06 -13.61 -5.90
CA PHE A 176 13.47 -13.70 -7.29
C PHE A 176 12.27 -13.42 -8.20
N ALA A 177 12.52 -12.80 -9.36
CA ALA A 177 11.54 -12.76 -10.43
C ALA A 177 11.47 -14.13 -11.12
N VAL A 178 10.26 -14.61 -11.38
CA VAL A 178 9.98 -15.84 -12.14
C VAL A 178 8.77 -15.63 -13.03
N GLU A 179 8.76 -16.21 -14.21
CA GLU A 179 7.64 -16.16 -15.16
C GLU A 179 6.96 -17.51 -15.34
N THR A 180 7.67 -18.60 -14.99
CA THR A 180 7.18 -19.97 -15.16
C THR A 180 7.47 -20.89 -13.95
N PRO A 181 6.69 -21.97 -13.75
CA PRO A 181 6.96 -22.98 -12.72
C PRO A 181 8.32 -23.67 -12.86
N ASP A 182 8.81 -23.85 -14.09
CA ASP A 182 10.10 -24.49 -14.37
C ASP A 182 11.27 -23.61 -13.89
N GLU A 183 11.19 -22.30 -14.14
CA GLU A 183 12.15 -21.32 -13.60
C GLU A 183 12.15 -21.30 -12.07
N ALA A 184 10.95 -21.27 -11.47
CA ALA A 184 10.82 -21.34 -10.01
C ALA A 184 11.46 -22.62 -9.46
N SER A 185 11.19 -23.77 -10.08
CA SER A 185 11.77 -25.06 -9.68
C SER A 185 13.30 -25.09 -9.79
N ALA A 186 13.86 -24.46 -10.82
CA ALA A 186 15.31 -24.33 -10.99
C ALA A 186 15.93 -23.48 -9.87
N ILE A 187 15.30 -22.36 -9.49
CA ILE A 187 15.77 -21.50 -8.39
C ILE A 187 15.65 -22.21 -7.03
N LEU A 188 14.54 -22.89 -6.77
CA LEU A 188 14.35 -23.70 -5.56
C LEU A 188 15.46 -24.75 -5.41
N SER A 189 15.81 -25.41 -6.51
CA SER A 189 16.87 -26.42 -6.55
C SER A 189 18.28 -25.83 -6.38
N ALA A 190 18.51 -24.60 -6.86
CA ALA A 190 19.80 -23.92 -6.76
C ALA A 190 20.04 -23.30 -5.37
N HIS A 191 18.99 -23.06 -4.58
CA HIS A 191 19.07 -22.40 -3.28
C HIS A 191 18.32 -23.17 -2.17
N PRO A 192 18.62 -24.46 -1.93
CA PRO A 192 17.85 -25.29 -1.00
C PRO A 192 17.82 -24.74 0.43
N ASP A 193 18.93 -24.17 0.91
CA ASP A 193 19.03 -23.59 2.26
C ASP A 193 18.12 -22.36 2.43
N LEU A 194 17.87 -21.61 1.35
CA LEU A 194 17.02 -20.43 1.40
C LEU A 194 15.54 -20.78 1.55
N PHE A 195 15.14 -21.91 0.97
CA PHE A 195 13.75 -22.38 0.93
C PHE A 195 13.50 -23.55 1.89
N GLU A 196 14.37 -23.75 2.88
CA GLU A 196 14.26 -24.84 3.87
C GLU A 196 12.95 -24.80 4.67
N ARG A 197 12.30 -23.62 4.74
CA ARG A 197 11.01 -23.38 5.42
C ARG A 197 9.83 -23.30 4.45
N GLY A 198 10.06 -23.54 3.17
CA GLY A 198 9.10 -23.41 2.09
C GLY A 198 9.26 -22.11 1.33
N TYR A 199 8.31 -21.85 0.46
CA TYR A 199 8.35 -20.69 -0.42
C TYR A 199 6.96 -20.08 -0.62
N VAL A 200 6.96 -18.85 -1.13
CA VAL A 200 5.76 -18.13 -1.55
C VAL A 200 5.94 -17.68 -3.00
N ILE A 201 4.96 -17.98 -3.85
CA ILE A 201 4.87 -17.43 -5.21
C ILE A 201 3.67 -16.50 -5.25
N LYS A 202 3.86 -15.26 -5.72
CA LYS A 202 2.77 -14.28 -5.86
C LYS A 202 3.00 -13.34 -7.04
N PRO A 203 1.96 -12.76 -7.65
CA PRO A 203 2.13 -11.74 -8.68
C PRO A 203 3.00 -10.58 -8.20
N ARG A 204 3.92 -10.11 -9.07
CA ARG A 204 4.78 -8.94 -8.77
C ARG A 204 3.95 -7.67 -8.58
N VAL A 205 2.90 -7.54 -9.38
CA VAL A 205 1.90 -6.47 -9.33
C VAL A 205 0.55 -7.07 -8.97
N GLY A 206 -0.17 -6.46 -8.02
CA GLY A 206 -1.47 -6.93 -7.55
C GLY A 206 -1.66 -6.73 -6.06
N PHE A 207 -2.86 -7.01 -5.54
CA PHE A 207 -3.27 -6.79 -4.15
C PHE A 207 -4.20 -7.89 -3.63
N GLY A 208 -4.51 -7.88 -2.33
CA GLY A 208 -5.60 -8.68 -1.75
C GLY A 208 -5.33 -10.18 -1.60
N GLY A 209 -4.09 -10.63 -1.78
CA GLY A 209 -3.71 -12.04 -1.66
C GLY A 209 -4.12 -12.92 -2.85
N HIS A 210 -4.64 -12.33 -3.94
CA HIS A 210 -4.98 -13.09 -5.14
C HIS A 210 -3.73 -13.64 -5.83
N GLY A 211 -3.77 -14.92 -6.21
CA GLY A 211 -2.66 -15.61 -6.87
C GLY A 211 -1.48 -15.96 -5.95
N VAL A 212 -1.64 -15.83 -4.64
CA VAL A 212 -0.61 -16.25 -3.68
C VAL A 212 -0.63 -17.77 -3.53
N GLN A 213 0.51 -18.40 -3.81
CA GLN A 213 0.79 -19.80 -3.54
C GLN A 213 1.75 -19.86 -2.35
N ILE A 214 1.38 -20.59 -1.29
CA ILE A 214 2.26 -20.88 -0.15
C ILE A 214 2.48 -22.38 -0.18
N ALA A 215 3.74 -22.80 -0.16
CA ALA A 215 4.09 -24.21 -0.24
C ALA A 215 5.17 -24.58 0.78
N ASP A 216 5.22 -25.85 1.13
CA ASP A 216 6.29 -26.43 1.94
C ASP A 216 7.54 -26.72 1.08
N PRO A 217 8.73 -26.96 1.67
CA PRO A 217 10.01 -27.02 0.94
C PRO A 217 10.08 -28.03 -0.21
N HIS A 218 9.25 -29.08 -0.16
CA HIS A 218 9.28 -30.19 -1.12
C HIS A 218 8.10 -30.17 -2.10
N ASP A 219 7.19 -29.21 -1.97
CA ASP A 219 6.06 -29.06 -2.86
C ASP A 219 6.53 -28.45 -4.19
N SER A 220 6.08 -29.00 -5.31
CA SER A 220 6.33 -28.42 -6.63
C SER A 220 5.51 -27.12 -6.82
N PRO A 221 6.08 -26.09 -7.47
CA PRO A 221 5.32 -24.89 -7.85
C PRO A 221 4.07 -25.26 -8.65
N GLN A 222 2.92 -24.66 -8.30
CA GLN A 222 1.70 -24.85 -9.08
C GLN A 222 1.77 -24.03 -10.37
N LEU A 223 0.86 -24.29 -11.31
CA LEU A 223 0.82 -23.54 -12.58
C LEU A 223 0.55 -22.04 -12.33
N PHE A 224 1.39 -21.20 -12.93
CA PHE A 224 1.19 -19.75 -13.05
C PHE A 224 1.84 -19.28 -14.36
N SER A 225 1.47 -18.08 -14.82
CA SER A 225 2.07 -17.45 -15.99
C SER A 225 2.23 -15.95 -15.78
N GLY A 226 3.24 -15.37 -16.42
CA GLY A 226 3.56 -13.95 -16.33
C GLY A 226 4.33 -13.58 -15.07
N ASN A 227 4.46 -12.29 -14.82
CA ASN A 227 5.40 -11.72 -13.84
C ASN A 227 5.07 -12.05 -12.38
N HIS A 228 5.77 -13.04 -11.82
CA HIS A 228 5.65 -13.47 -10.42
C HIS A 228 6.94 -13.26 -9.63
N LEU A 229 6.76 -13.24 -8.31
CA LEU A 229 7.79 -13.16 -7.30
C LEU A 229 7.84 -14.51 -6.57
N LEU A 230 8.96 -15.22 -6.65
CA LEU A 230 9.29 -16.34 -5.78
C LEU A 230 10.03 -15.81 -4.55
N SER A 231 9.58 -16.09 -3.34
CA SER A 231 10.18 -15.60 -2.09
C SER A 231 10.38 -16.72 -1.08
N GLU A 232 11.37 -16.56 -0.21
CA GLU A 232 11.47 -17.39 1.00
C GLU A 232 10.18 -17.28 1.82
N ARG A 233 9.73 -18.38 2.42
CA ARG A 233 8.55 -18.35 3.29
C ARG A 233 8.93 -17.81 4.67
N ILE A 234 8.22 -16.77 5.08
CA ILE A 234 8.32 -16.24 6.44
C ILE A 234 7.31 -16.97 7.32
N ILE A 235 7.79 -17.58 8.41
CA ILE A 235 6.96 -18.30 9.37
C ILE A 235 6.97 -17.51 10.68
N PRO A 236 5.82 -16.94 11.11
CA PRO A 236 5.74 -16.24 12.37
C PRO A 236 5.57 -17.23 13.51
N GLN A 237 5.89 -16.81 14.73
CA GLN A 237 5.36 -17.51 15.91
C GLN A 237 3.84 -17.34 15.93
N LEU A 238 3.10 -18.45 16.03
CA LEU A 238 1.64 -18.40 16.06
C LEU A 238 1.16 -17.65 17.31
N ARG A 239 0.14 -16.81 17.14
CA ARG A 239 -0.51 -16.07 18.23
C ARG A 239 -1.85 -16.72 18.53
N ASP A 240 -2.00 -17.25 19.74
CA ASP A 240 -3.19 -18.00 20.15
C ASP A 240 -3.54 -19.16 19.18
N GLY A 241 -2.51 -19.79 18.61
CA GLY A 241 -2.64 -20.87 17.63
C GLY A 241 -2.96 -20.42 16.20
N ASN A 242 -3.03 -19.11 15.93
CA ASN A 242 -3.33 -18.55 14.62
C ASN A 242 -2.11 -17.93 13.96
N PHE A 243 -2.13 -17.91 12.62
CA PHE A 243 -1.26 -17.06 11.82
C PHE A 243 -1.71 -15.61 11.94
N TRP A 244 -0.75 -14.70 11.85
CA TRP A 244 -1.05 -13.29 11.94
C TRP A 244 -0.02 -12.44 11.21
N ASP A 245 -0.46 -11.27 10.81
CA ASP A 245 0.39 -10.18 10.35
C ASP A 245 -0.22 -8.84 10.79
N VAL A 246 0.44 -7.74 10.45
CA VAL A 246 0.04 -6.40 10.89
C VAL A 246 0.00 -5.46 9.69
N ARG A 247 -1.14 -4.78 9.52
CA ARG A 247 -1.29 -3.61 8.65
C ARG A 247 -0.97 -2.36 9.46
N LEU A 248 0.15 -1.72 9.20
CA LEU A 248 0.55 -0.46 9.82
C LEU A 248 0.11 0.75 9.00
N PHE A 249 -0.15 1.86 9.68
CA PHE A 249 -0.55 3.13 9.10
C PHE A 249 0.50 4.19 9.40
N VAL A 250 1.06 4.80 8.35
CA VAL A 250 1.92 5.98 8.48
C VAL A 250 1.33 7.09 7.61
N MET A 251 0.88 8.16 8.25
CA MET A 251 0.15 9.26 7.61
C MET A 251 0.89 10.57 7.79
N ALA A 252 1.15 11.27 6.70
CA ALA A 252 1.97 12.48 6.69
C ALA A 252 3.31 12.29 7.45
N GLY A 253 3.92 11.12 7.27
CA GLY A 253 5.17 10.74 7.95
C GLY A 253 5.02 10.43 9.44
N ARG A 254 3.81 10.37 10.00
CA ARG A 254 3.56 10.01 11.40
C ARG A 254 3.08 8.57 11.52
N TYR A 255 3.73 7.79 12.37
CA TYR A 255 3.29 6.43 12.69
C TYR A 255 2.02 6.44 13.54
N LEU A 256 0.98 5.69 13.18
CA LEU A 256 -0.31 5.69 13.89
C LEU A 256 -0.65 4.34 14.54
N GLY A 257 0.31 3.41 14.55
CA GLY A 257 0.03 2.02 14.92
C GLY A 257 -0.46 1.20 13.73
N GLY A 258 -1.32 0.23 14.01
CA GLY A 258 -1.78 -0.74 13.02
C GLY A 258 -3.02 -1.52 13.40
N VAL A 259 -3.46 -2.36 12.49
CA VAL A 259 -4.46 -3.40 12.72
C VAL A 259 -3.75 -4.74 12.59
N LEU A 260 -3.85 -5.58 13.62
CA LEU A 260 -3.42 -6.96 13.54
C LEU A 260 -4.48 -7.75 12.75
N ARG A 261 -4.06 -8.63 11.85
CA ARG A 261 -4.97 -9.57 11.19
C ARG A 261 -4.62 -10.98 11.61
N SER A 262 -5.61 -11.73 12.08
CA SER A 262 -5.43 -13.10 12.56
C SER A 262 -6.23 -14.08 11.70
N SER A 263 -5.67 -15.26 11.42
CA SER A 263 -6.33 -16.31 10.64
C SER A 263 -5.85 -17.70 11.09
N PRO A 264 -6.74 -18.72 11.10
CA PRO A 264 -6.31 -20.11 11.26
C PRO A 264 -5.41 -20.59 10.11
N GLY A 265 -5.47 -19.95 8.94
CA GLY A 265 -4.63 -20.24 7.78
C GLY A 265 -3.53 -19.20 7.56
N ALA A 266 -2.52 -19.54 6.77
CA ALA A 266 -1.34 -18.69 6.54
C ALA A 266 -1.63 -17.38 5.78
N VAL A 267 -2.80 -17.26 5.13
CA VAL A 267 -3.26 -16.01 4.50
C VAL A 267 -4.19 -15.29 5.48
N THR A 268 -3.79 -14.09 5.90
CA THR A 268 -4.42 -13.32 6.98
C THR A 268 -5.24 -12.13 6.49
N ASN A 269 -5.28 -11.86 5.18
CA ASN A 269 -6.04 -10.74 4.63
C ASN A 269 -7.53 -10.80 5.04
N VAL A 270 -8.11 -9.67 5.44
CA VAL A 270 -9.53 -9.59 5.83
C VAL A 270 -10.46 -10.00 4.69
N PHE A 271 -10.14 -9.60 3.46
CA PHE A 271 -10.87 -10.03 2.25
C PHE A 271 -10.85 -11.55 2.01
N GLN A 272 -9.94 -12.29 2.66
CA GLN A 272 -9.81 -13.74 2.61
C GLN A 272 -10.31 -14.41 3.92
N GLY A 273 -11.04 -13.69 4.76
CA GLY A 273 -11.61 -14.20 6.02
C GLY A 273 -10.76 -13.99 7.27
N GLY A 274 -9.66 -13.23 7.18
CA GLY A 274 -8.89 -12.82 8.34
C GLY A 274 -9.70 -11.93 9.29
N THR A 275 -9.45 -12.04 10.60
CA THR A 275 -10.11 -11.23 11.63
C THR A 275 -9.25 -10.02 12.00
N PRO A 276 -9.73 -8.78 11.82
CA PRO A 276 -9.02 -7.59 12.26
C PRO A 276 -9.13 -7.43 13.78
N LEU A 277 -8.00 -7.15 14.42
CA LEU A 277 -7.87 -6.95 15.85
C LEU A 277 -7.04 -5.71 16.13
N ARG A 278 -7.27 -5.10 17.30
CA ARG A 278 -6.42 -4.02 17.79
C ARG A 278 -4.99 -4.55 17.97
N LEU A 279 -4.01 -3.77 17.50
CA LEU A 279 -2.60 -4.07 17.71
C LEU A 279 -2.23 -3.77 19.17
N ASP A 280 -1.54 -4.70 19.82
CA ASP A 280 -1.03 -4.47 21.18
C ASP A 280 0.15 -3.48 21.19
N ASP A 281 0.34 -2.85 22.34
CA ASP A 281 1.30 -1.75 22.51
C ASP A 281 2.76 -2.21 22.29
N ASP A 282 3.11 -3.43 22.70
CA ASP A 282 4.47 -3.97 22.55
C ASP A 282 4.79 -4.19 21.06
N THR A 283 3.87 -4.79 20.32
CA THR A 283 4.01 -4.99 18.86
C THR A 283 4.02 -3.66 18.12
N ALA A 284 3.16 -2.71 18.51
CA ALA A 284 3.16 -1.37 17.93
C ALA A 284 4.49 -0.64 18.17
N ALA A 285 5.03 -0.69 19.39
CA ALA A 285 6.31 -0.08 19.74
C ALA A 285 7.47 -0.72 18.94
N ALA A 286 7.47 -2.05 18.79
CA ALA A 286 8.49 -2.77 18.03
C ALA A 286 8.47 -2.44 16.52
N LEU A 287 7.30 -2.13 15.96
CA LEU A 287 7.13 -1.84 14.53
C LEU A 287 7.22 -0.35 14.18
N GLN A 288 7.28 0.56 15.16
CA GLN A 288 7.34 2.00 14.90
C GLN A 288 8.58 2.40 14.08
N ALA A 289 9.79 1.99 14.50
CA ALA A 289 11.01 2.32 13.76
C ALA A 289 11.06 1.66 12.38
N PRO A 290 10.73 0.36 12.22
CA PRO A 290 10.56 -0.28 10.92
C PRO A 290 9.62 0.46 9.96
N ALA A 291 8.44 0.86 10.44
CA ALA A 291 7.46 1.53 9.60
C ALA A 291 7.96 2.89 9.11
N LEU A 292 8.55 3.69 10.00
CA LEU A 292 9.08 5.01 9.65
C LEU A 292 10.28 4.91 8.70
N GLU A 293 11.20 3.97 8.93
CA GLU A 293 12.33 3.74 8.03
C GLU A 293 11.86 3.27 6.64
N ALA A 294 10.88 2.35 6.58
CA ALA A 294 10.30 1.89 5.32
C ALA A 294 9.68 3.05 4.53
N VAL A 295 8.90 3.91 5.18
CA VAL A 295 8.32 5.09 4.53
C VAL A 295 9.40 6.03 4.02
N GLN A 296 10.46 6.31 4.79
CA GLN A 296 11.54 7.18 4.32
C GLN A 296 12.26 6.63 3.08
N LEU A 297 12.56 5.33 3.07
CA LEU A 297 13.23 4.69 1.93
C LEU A 297 12.34 4.69 0.68
N LEU A 298 11.04 4.43 0.85
CA LEU A 298 10.08 4.45 -0.26
C LEU A 298 9.76 5.87 -0.74
N ASP A 299 9.78 6.87 0.15
CA ASP A 299 9.67 8.28 -0.21
C ASP A 299 10.86 8.73 -1.06
N ALA A 300 12.08 8.30 -0.70
CA ALA A 300 13.28 8.55 -1.50
C ALA A 300 13.23 7.83 -2.87
N ALA A 301 12.69 6.60 -2.92
CA ALA A 301 12.46 5.91 -4.18
C ALA A 301 11.41 6.62 -5.05
N ALA A 302 10.36 7.16 -4.44
CA ALA A 302 9.36 7.98 -5.10
C ALA A 302 9.99 9.27 -5.65
N GLU A 303 10.82 9.98 -4.89
CA GLU A 303 11.55 11.16 -5.38
C GLU A 303 12.42 10.83 -6.61
N ALA A 304 13.11 9.68 -6.58
CA ALA A 304 13.90 9.23 -7.73
C ALA A 304 13.05 8.98 -8.98
N VAL A 305 11.84 8.41 -8.82
CA VAL A 305 10.88 8.26 -9.92
C VAL A 305 10.37 9.62 -10.38
N HIS A 306 10.03 10.52 -9.45
CA HIS A 306 9.48 11.84 -9.75
C HIS A 306 10.42 12.66 -10.64
N GLY A 307 11.73 12.55 -10.42
CA GLY A 307 12.77 13.22 -11.21
C GLY A 307 12.99 12.66 -12.62
N LEU A 308 12.36 11.55 -13.01
CA LEU A 308 12.46 11.00 -14.37
C LEU A 308 11.52 11.72 -15.35
N PRO A 309 11.85 11.78 -16.65
CA PRO A 309 10.92 12.28 -17.66
C PRO A 309 9.72 11.34 -17.78
N HIS A 310 8.53 11.84 -17.50
CA HIS A 310 7.29 11.07 -17.58
C HIS A 310 6.74 11.07 -19.01
N PRO A 311 6.49 9.90 -19.63
CA PRO A 311 5.86 9.84 -20.95
C PRO A 311 4.50 10.55 -20.95
N PRO A 312 4.16 11.31 -22.01
CA PRO A 312 2.92 12.06 -22.07
C PRO A 312 1.66 11.19 -21.94
N ASP A 313 1.74 9.91 -22.32
CA ASP A 313 0.62 8.95 -22.32
C ASP A 313 0.96 7.68 -21.57
N THR A 314 1.48 7.79 -20.35
CA THR A 314 1.77 6.59 -19.56
C THR A 314 0.46 6.06 -19.00
N ASP A 315 -0.11 5.05 -19.65
CA ASP A 315 -1.15 4.22 -19.05
C ASP A 315 -0.55 3.50 -17.84
N LEU A 316 -0.74 4.07 -16.65
CA LEU A 316 -0.24 3.51 -15.41
C LEU A 316 -0.83 2.13 -15.09
N THR A 317 -1.94 1.77 -15.77
CA THR A 317 -2.54 0.43 -15.71
C THR A 317 -1.74 -0.61 -16.52
N ASN A 318 -0.91 -0.21 -17.49
CA ASN A 318 -0.22 -1.07 -18.45
C ASN A 318 1.31 -0.86 -18.56
N VAL A 319 1.96 -0.12 -17.66
CA VAL A 319 3.43 0.02 -17.71
C VAL A 319 4.11 -1.27 -17.25
N GLU A 320 4.35 -2.19 -18.17
CA GLU A 320 5.42 -3.16 -18.05
C GLU A 320 6.76 -2.38 -18.09
N TYR A 321 7.50 -2.43 -16.99
CA TYR A 321 8.94 -2.20 -16.98
C TYR A 321 9.63 -3.55 -16.84
#